data_AF-A0AAV8ZFH2-F1
#
_entry.id   AF-A0AAV8ZFH2-F1
#
_cell.length_a   1.000
_cell.length_b   1.000
_cell.length_c   1.000
_cell.angle_alpha   90.00
_cell.angle_beta   90.00
_cell.angle_gamma   90.00
#
_symmetry.space_group_name_H-M   'P 1'
#
loop_
_entity.id
_entity.type
_entity.pdbx_description
1 polymer ?
#
loop_
_entity_poly.entity_id
_entity_poly.type
_entity_poly.pdbx_seq_one_letter_code
_entity_poly.pdbx_strand_id
1 'polypeptide(L)'
;MVWESKYCRKINKKKNFSSVGKSSERNLVQEINEDHPDRTIYRTIAECEQGIPCLNLPKSGRPRVFTAQREERLVGRARNQVGMSSRRLARRYDTTKSTVSLTLKRNGLKYRKRRKCPKYTQGQLLRIPRCCRQLRRVYFADGKSIILDDEKYFTLANSEMKGNYGFYTNNLEECLTI
;
A
#
# COMPACT_ATOMS: atom_id res chain seq x y z
N MET A 1 -47.49 2.05 18.11
CA MET A 1 -46.19 2.48 17.55
C MET A 1 -45.84 1.53 16.42
N VAL A 2 -45.70 2.08 15.21
CA VAL A 2 -45.60 1.32 13.95
C VAL A 2 -44.16 0.82 13.78
N TRP A 3 -43.97 -0.49 13.73
CA TRP A 3 -42.69 -1.13 13.41
C TRP A 3 -42.50 -1.15 11.88
N GLU A 4 -41.94 -0.08 11.31
CA GLU A 4 -41.60 -0.03 9.88
C GLU A 4 -40.29 -0.78 9.58
N SER A 5 -40.44 -2.01 9.08
CA SER A 5 -39.88 -2.56 7.83
C SER A 5 -38.41 -2.33 7.38
N LYS A 6 -37.46 -1.92 8.24
CA LYS A 6 -36.05 -1.74 7.80
C LYS A 6 -34.99 -2.69 8.36
N TYR A 7 -35.29 -3.56 9.32
CA TYR A 7 -34.23 -4.19 10.13
C TYR A 7 -34.33 -5.71 10.33
N CYS A 8 -34.49 -6.50 9.27
CA CYS A 8 -34.35 -7.95 9.38
C CYS A 8 -33.68 -8.60 8.15
N ARG A 9 -32.35 -8.46 8.03
CA ARG A 9 -31.53 -9.22 7.05
C ARG A 9 -30.35 -9.97 7.69
N LYS A 10 -30.38 -10.23 9.00
CA LYS A 10 -29.30 -10.94 9.70
C LYS A 10 -29.65 -12.36 10.17
N ILE A 11 -30.86 -12.84 9.89
CA ILE A 11 -31.21 -14.26 9.95
C ILE A 11 -31.28 -14.72 8.50
N ASN A 12 -30.24 -15.39 8.01
CA ASN A 12 -30.04 -15.57 6.57
C ASN A 12 -30.90 -16.71 5.99
N LYS A 13 -31.65 -16.36 4.93
CA LYS A 13 -31.89 -17.15 3.69
C LYS A 13 -32.87 -18.32 3.61
N LYS A 14 -33.62 -18.74 4.64
CA LYS A 14 -34.60 -19.83 4.46
C LYS A 14 -36.04 -19.59 4.92
N LYS A 15 -36.35 -18.52 5.64
CA LYS A 15 -37.74 -18.24 6.03
C LYS A 15 -38.07 -16.77 5.79
N ASN A 16 -39.08 -16.54 4.94
CA ASN A 16 -39.68 -15.24 4.67
C ASN A 16 -40.34 -14.73 5.96
N PHE A 17 -39.68 -13.82 6.66
CA PHE A 17 -40.31 -13.08 7.76
C PHE A 17 -41.04 -11.86 7.19
N SER A 18 -42.12 -12.10 6.43
CA SER A 18 -43.08 -11.08 5.99
C SER A 18 -44.13 -10.76 7.07
N SER A 19 -44.05 -11.40 8.24
CA SER A 19 -45.10 -11.38 9.28
C SER A 19 -44.65 -10.84 10.65
N VAL A 20 -43.48 -10.20 10.77
CA VAL A 20 -42.99 -9.60 12.04
C VAL A 20 -43.62 -8.22 12.27
N GLY A 21 -44.92 -8.13 12.09
CA GLY A 21 -45.67 -6.89 12.33
C GLY A 21 -46.34 -6.84 13.70
N LYS A 22 -46.55 -7.98 14.38
CA LYS A 22 -47.40 -8.06 15.60
C LYS A 22 -47.10 -9.26 16.53
N SER A 23 -45.91 -9.86 16.51
CA SER A 23 -45.58 -10.96 17.42
C SER A 23 -45.09 -10.45 18.79
N SER A 24 -45.57 -11.05 19.88
CA SER A 24 -45.06 -10.75 21.23
C SER A 24 -43.61 -11.24 21.38
N GLU A 25 -42.79 -10.55 22.19
CA GLU A 25 -41.38 -10.90 22.43
C GLU A 25 -41.19 -12.37 22.81
N ARG A 26 -42.13 -12.94 23.58
CA ARG A 26 -42.10 -14.36 24.00
C ARG A 26 -42.24 -15.32 22.82
N ASN A 27 -43.04 -14.99 21.82
CA ASN A 27 -43.23 -15.83 20.64
C ASN A 27 -41.99 -15.78 19.72
N LEU A 28 -41.34 -14.61 19.61
CA LEU A 28 -40.09 -14.47 18.86
C LEU A 28 -38.95 -15.25 19.50
N VAL A 29 -38.85 -15.23 20.83
CA VAL A 29 -37.86 -16.01 21.57
C VAL A 29 -38.09 -17.50 21.36
N GLN A 30 -39.35 -17.98 21.44
CA GLN A 30 -39.67 -19.40 21.26
C GLN A 30 -39.37 -19.92 19.84
N GLU A 31 -39.55 -19.10 18.79
CA GLU A 31 -39.22 -19.47 17.40
C GLU A 31 -37.72 -19.45 17.08
N ILE A 32 -36.92 -18.66 17.80
CA ILE A 32 -35.48 -18.44 17.52
C ILE A 32 -34.57 -19.23 18.48
N ASN A 33 -35.11 -19.71 19.61
CA ASN A 33 -34.36 -20.41 20.66
C ASN A 33 -33.67 -21.71 20.19
N GLU A 34 -34.16 -22.32 19.11
CA GLU A 34 -33.61 -23.57 18.56
C GLU A 34 -32.14 -23.43 18.14
N ASP A 35 -31.70 -22.23 17.73
CA ASP A 35 -30.36 -21.98 17.17
C ASP A 35 -29.50 -20.99 17.98
N HIS A 36 -30.10 -20.25 18.93
CA HIS A 36 -29.42 -19.15 19.61
C HIS A 36 -29.80 -19.04 21.10
N PRO A 37 -28.83 -18.81 22.02
CA PRO A 37 -29.14 -18.63 23.44
C PRO A 37 -30.02 -17.42 23.70
N ASP A 38 -31.00 -17.55 24.62
CA ASP A 38 -31.92 -16.49 25.07
C ASP A 38 -31.23 -15.15 25.29
N ARG A 39 -30.08 -15.15 25.98
CA ARG A 39 -29.29 -13.94 26.28
C ARG A 39 -28.93 -13.15 25.02
N THR A 40 -28.63 -13.82 23.92
CA THR A 40 -28.28 -13.19 22.65
C THR A 40 -29.51 -12.58 21.98
N ILE A 41 -30.65 -13.25 22.07
CA ILE A 41 -31.93 -12.79 21.52
C ILE A 41 -32.37 -11.51 22.24
N TYR A 42 -32.47 -11.55 23.57
CA TYR A 42 -32.85 -10.38 24.38
C TYR A 42 -31.87 -9.20 24.22
N ARG A 43 -30.57 -9.48 24.15
CA ARG A 43 -29.57 -8.43 23.88
C ARG A 43 -29.79 -7.77 22.52
N THR A 44 -30.09 -8.56 21.48
CA THR A 44 -30.32 -8.03 20.13
C THR A 44 -31.60 -7.21 20.07
N ILE A 45 -32.67 -7.63 20.77
CA ILE A 45 -33.92 -6.85 20.90
C ILE A 45 -33.64 -5.50 21.56
N ALA A 46 -32.94 -5.48 22.70
CA ALA A 46 -32.59 -4.26 23.40
C ALA A 46 -31.68 -3.32 22.57
N GLU A 47 -30.70 -3.87 21.83
CA GLU A 47 -29.86 -3.10 20.90
C GLU A 47 -30.71 -2.47 19.77
N CYS A 48 -31.69 -3.19 19.24
CA CYS A 48 -32.63 -2.68 18.24
C CYS A 48 -33.55 -1.58 18.78
N GLU A 49 -34.07 -1.72 20.00
CA GLU A 49 -34.88 -0.69 20.66
C GLU A 49 -34.10 0.61 20.91
N GLN A 50 -32.80 0.48 21.21
CA GLN A 50 -31.88 1.60 21.34
C GLN A 50 -31.45 2.22 20.01
N GLY A 51 -31.94 1.70 18.88
CA GLY A 51 -31.60 2.17 17.54
C GLY A 51 -30.18 1.81 17.10
N ILE A 52 -29.50 0.88 17.79
CA ILE A 52 -28.19 0.38 17.37
C ILE A 52 -28.40 -0.51 16.15
N PRO A 53 -27.73 -0.23 15.02
CA PRO A 53 -27.92 -1.01 13.81
C PRO A 53 -27.47 -2.45 14.05
N CYS A 54 -28.31 -3.42 13.66
CA CYS A 54 -28.05 -4.86 13.76
C CYS A 54 -26.93 -5.34 12.80
N LEU A 55 -26.00 -4.48 12.39
CA LEU A 55 -24.88 -4.80 11.52
C LEU A 55 -23.75 -5.49 12.29
N ASN A 56 -22.92 -6.27 11.60
CA ASN A 56 -21.70 -6.80 12.22
C ASN A 56 -20.70 -5.65 12.35
N LEU A 57 -20.65 -5.05 13.54
CA LEU A 57 -19.69 -4.01 13.85
C LEU A 57 -18.26 -4.57 13.78
N PRO A 58 -17.29 -3.79 13.28
CA PRO A 58 -15.90 -4.19 13.25
C PRO A 58 -15.41 -4.44 14.67
N LYS A 59 -14.92 -5.66 14.93
CA LYS A 59 -14.28 -6.01 16.20
C LYS A 59 -12.93 -5.31 16.31
N SER A 60 -12.54 -4.98 17.53
CA SER A 60 -11.18 -4.51 17.81
C SER A 60 -10.18 -5.63 17.51
N GLY A 61 -9.17 -5.29 16.70
CA GLY A 61 -8.09 -6.21 16.32
C GLY A 61 -6.84 -6.01 17.18
N ARG A 62 -5.80 -6.80 16.88
CA ARG A 62 -4.48 -6.63 17.51
C ARG A 62 -3.96 -5.20 17.29
N PRO A 63 -3.44 -4.52 18.33
CA PRO A 63 -2.87 -3.19 18.17
C PRO A 63 -1.67 -3.21 17.22
N ARG A 64 -1.45 -2.10 16.53
CA ARG A 64 -0.32 -1.94 15.61
C ARG A 64 0.98 -1.76 16.39
N VAL A 65 2.07 -2.33 15.87
CA VAL A 65 3.42 -2.15 16.43
C VAL A 65 3.92 -0.71 16.28
N PHE A 66 3.55 -0.04 15.18
CA PHE A 66 3.89 1.36 14.95
C PHE A 66 2.72 2.26 15.32
N THR A 67 3.03 3.31 16.09
CA THR A 67 2.18 4.49 16.20
C THR A 67 2.26 5.31 14.91
N ALA A 68 1.24 6.13 14.63
CA ALA A 68 1.19 6.95 13.42
C ALA A 68 2.46 7.80 13.24
N GLN A 69 2.94 8.43 14.30
CA GLN A 69 4.16 9.25 14.27
C GLN A 69 5.43 8.42 13.96
N ARG A 70 5.56 7.22 14.54
CA ARG A 70 6.71 6.34 14.25
C ARG A 70 6.66 5.81 12.81
N GLU A 71 5.46 5.52 12.31
CA GLU A 71 5.22 5.11 10.93
C GLU A 71 5.62 6.21 9.94
N GLU A 72 5.23 7.46 10.19
CA GLU A 72 5.62 8.60 9.36
C GLU A 72 7.15 8.79 9.33
N ARG A 73 7.82 8.71 10.49
CA ARG A 73 9.28 8.77 10.56
C ARG A 73 9.95 7.63 9.79
N LEU A 74 9.40 6.42 9.86
CA LEU A 74 9.90 5.26 9.10
C LEU A 74 9.77 5.50 7.59
N VAL A 75 8.60 5.97 7.14
CA VAL A 75 8.30 6.25 5.74
C VAL A 75 9.20 7.37 5.21
N GLY A 76 9.28 8.50 5.91
CA GLY A 76 10.13 9.63 5.54
C GLY A 76 11.61 9.25 5.45
N ARG A 77 12.09 8.37 6.35
CA ARG A 77 13.46 7.87 6.32
C ARG A 77 13.72 6.86 5.20
N ALA A 78 12.71 6.13 4.76
CA ALA A 78 12.86 5.13 3.69
C ALA A 78 12.70 5.75 2.29
N ARG A 79 11.81 6.74 2.16
CA ARG A 79 11.42 7.34 0.88
C ARG A 79 12.61 8.01 0.18
N ASN A 80 12.89 7.56 -1.03
CA ASN A 80 13.94 8.06 -1.92
C ASN A 80 15.37 8.02 -1.32
N GLN A 81 15.56 7.32 -0.20
CA GLN A 81 16.86 7.16 0.45
C GLN A 81 17.58 5.91 -0.06
N VAL A 82 18.86 6.06 -0.37
CA VAL A 82 19.71 5.00 -0.91
C VAL A 82 20.35 4.19 0.21
N GLY A 83 20.45 2.87 0.02
CA GLY A 83 21.19 2.00 0.97
C GLY A 83 20.43 1.69 2.26
N MET A 84 19.15 2.04 2.30
CA MET A 84 18.22 1.69 3.36
C MET A 84 17.61 0.33 3.05
N SER A 85 18.04 -0.71 3.78
CA SER A 85 17.41 -2.03 3.73
C SER A 85 16.36 -2.16 4.82
N SER A 86 15.34 -3.00 4.60
CA SER A 86 14.35 -3.35 5.63
C SER A 86 15.00 -3.86 6.92
N ARG A 87 16.13 -4.57 6.84
CA ARG A 87 16.91 -5.00 8.02
C ARG A 87 17.56 -3.83 8.76
N ARG A 88 18.14 -2.86 8.04
CA ARG A 88 18.72 -1.65 8.65
C ARG A 88 17.66 -0.80 9.32
N LEU A 89 16.50 -0.64 8.68
CA LEU A 89 15.35 0.05 9.25
C LEU A 89 14.82 -0.69 10.49
N ALA A 90 14.66 -2.01 10.42
CA ALA A 90 14.22 -2.85 11.53
C ALA A 90 15.10 -2.70 12.77
N ARG A 91 16.44 -2.76 12.61
CA ARG A 91 17.39 -2.52 13.71
C ARG A 91 17.26 -1.12 14.32
N ARG A 92 17.00 -0.10 13.49
CA ARG A 92 16.87 1.29 13.95
C ARG A 92 15.58 1.52 14.74
N TYR A 93 14.49 0.89 14.33
CA TYR A 93 13.18 1.07 14.95
C TYR A 93 12.85 -0.01 15.99
N ASP A 94 13.79 -0.89 16.28
CA ASP A 94 13.63 -2.04 17.18
C ASP A 94 12.39 -2.88 16.83
N THR A 95 12.30 -3.27 15.56
CA THR A 95 11.21 -4.11 15.06
C THR A 95 11.74 -5.24 14.18
N THR A 96 10.86 -6.14 13.78
CA THR A 96 11.19 -7.16 12.79
C THR A 96 11.22 -6.57 11.36
N LYS A 97 11.99 -7.20 10.48
CA LYS A 97 12.05 -6.88 9.04
C LYS A 97 10.67 -6.98 8.38
N SER A 98 9.87 -7.98 8.78
CA SER A 98 8.53 -8.21 8.22
C SER A 98 7.59 -7.05 8.53
N THR A 99 7.59 -6.55 9.77
CA THR A 99 6.79 -5.38 10.17
C THR A 99 7.17 -4.16 9.33
N VAL A 100 8.46 -3.86 9.18
CA VAL A 100 8.92 -2.75 8.31
C VAL A 100 8.44 -2.95 6.87
N SER A 101 8.61 -4.14 6.30
CA SER A 101 8.21 -4.42 4.93
C SER A 101 6.71 -4.24 4.70
N LEU A 102 5.89 -4.67 5.66
CA LEU A 102 4.44 -4.51 5.62
C LEU A 102 4.05 -3.04 5.74
N THR A 103 4.66 -2.31 6.67
CA THR A 103 4.40 -0.87 6.86
C THR A 103 4.76 -0.08 5.60
N LEU A 104 5.94 -0.30 5.02
CA LEU A 104 6.34 0.37 3.78
C LEU A 104 5.39 0.04 2.62
N LYS A 105 4.99 -1.23 2.47
CA LYS A 105 4.04 -1.65 1.43
C LYS A 105 2.66 -0.99 1.61
N ARG A 106 2.16 -0.90 2.85
CA ARG A 106 0.89 -0.23 3.18
C ARG A 106 0.92 1.26 2.83
N ASN A 107 2.08 1.90 2.97
CA ASN A 107 2.31 3.30 2.58
C ASN A 107 2.67 3.46 1.08
N GLY A 108 2.48 2.42 0.26
CA GLY A 108 2.71 2.47 -1.19
C GLY A 108 4.18 2.49 -1.61
N LEU A 109 5.13 2.38 -0.68
CA LEU A 109 6.56 2.35 -1.01
C LEU A 109 6.97 0.97 -1.55
N LYS A 110 7.54 0.96 -2.76
CA LYS A 110 8.09 -0.23 -3.41
C LYS A 110 9.62 -0.13 -3.44
N TYR A 111 10.29 -1.25 -3.17
CA TYR A 111 11.73 -1.33 -3.33
C TYR A 111 12.09 -1.40 -4.80
N ARG A 112 13.02 -0.56 -5.25
CA ARG A 112 13.50 -0.49 -6.63
C ARG A 112 15.03 -0.61 -6.65
N LYS A 113 15.56 -1.30 -7.66
CA LYS A 113 17.00 -1.37 -7.91
C LYS A 113 17.46 -0.08 -8.57
N ARG A 114 18.64 0.42 -8.19
CA ARG A 114 19.25 1.59 -8.84
C ARG A 114 19.74 1.21 -10.23
N ARG A 115 19.62 2.14 -11.16
CA ARG A 115 20.29 2.08 -12.47
C ARG A 115 21.64 2.78 -12.35
N LYS A 116 22.68 2.24 -12.99
CA LYS A 116 23.97 2.92 -13.13
C LYS A 116 23.73 4.12 -14.05
N CYS A 117 24.10 5.32 -13.60
CA CYS A 117 24.02 6.54 -14.37
C CYS A 117 25.38 7.24 -14.26
N PRO A 118 25.94 7.78 -15.35
CA PRO A 118 27.09 8.67 -15.27
C PRO A 118 26.79 9.86 -14.36
N LYS A 119 27.78 10.31 -13.59
CA LYS A 119 27.64 11.54 -12.82
C LYS A 119 27.89 12.71 -13.76
N TYR A 120 26.88 13.54 -13.97
CA TYR A 120 27.01 14.78 -14.71
C TYR A 120 27.19 15.97 -13.78
N THR A 121 28.05 16.91 -14.16
CA THR A 121 28.10 18.24 -13.55
C THR A 121 26.96 19.11 -14.06
N GLN A 122 26.62 20.18 -13.34
CA GLN A 122 25.56 21.10 -13.77
C GLN A 122 25.83 21.68 -15.17
N GLY A 123 27.08 22.05 -15.45
CA GLY A 123 27.48 22.54 -16.78
C GLY A 123 27.33 21.49 -17.88
N GLN A 124 27.60 20.22 -17.59
CA GLN A 124 27.38 19.11 -18.54
C GLN A 124 25.89 18.91 -18.81
N LEU A 125 25.03 18.94 -17.78
CA LEU A 125 23.58 18.82 -17.94
C LEU A 125 22.98 19.90 -18.82
N LEU A 126 23.49 21.14 -18.72
CA LEU A 126 23.06 22.24 -19.59
C LEU A 126 23.57 22.07 -21.03
N ARG A 127 24.78 21.54 -21.20
CA ARG A 127 25.43 21.38 -22.51
C ARG A 127 24.86 20.22 -23.32
N ILE A 128 24.54 19.09 -22.69
CA ILE A 128 24.10 17.86 -23.38
C ILE A 128 22.89 18.13 -24.31
N PRO A 129 21.76 18.73 -23.86
CA PRO A 129 20.62 18.98 -24.75
C PRO A 129 20.93 19.94 -25.90
N ARG A 130 21.88 20.87 -25.71
CA ARG A 130 22.33 21.80 -26.76
C ARG A 130 23.14 21.05 -27.81
N CYS A 131 24.13 20.26 -27.37
CA CYS A 131 24.95 19.44 -28.26
C CYS A 131 24.11 18.42 -29.02
N CYS A 132 23.19 17.70 -28.37
CA CYS A 132 22.30 16.75 -29.04
C CYS A 132 21.42 17.42 -30.11
N ARG A 133 20.88 18.62 -29.83
CA ARG A 133 20.10 19.37 -30.83
C ARG A 133 20.94 19.83 -32.02
N GLN A 134 22.16 20.29 -31.76
CA GLN A 134 23.09 20.70 -32.81
C GLN A 134 23.51 19.51 -33.68
N LEU A 135 23.85 18.39 -33.04
CA LEU A 135 24.20 17.13 -33.71
C LEU A 135 23.06 16.69 -34.65
N ARG A 136 21.82 16.68 -34.14
CA ARG A 136 20.62 16.36 -34.92
C ARG A 136 20.45 17.27 -36.13
N ARG A 137 20.54 18.59 -35.94
CA ARG A 137 20.32 19.56 -37.01
C ARG A 137 21.38 19.52 -38.11
N VAL A 138 22.65 19.36 -37.74
CA VAL A 138 23.77 19.50 -38.69
C VAL A 138 24.12 18.19 -39.39
N TYR A 139 24.07 17.08 -38.65
CA TYR A 139 24.59 15.80 -39.14
C TYR A 139 23.51 14.78 -39.45
N PHE A 140 22.36 14.80 -38.75
CA PHE A 140 21.29 13.81 -38.97
C PHE A 140 20.16 14.28 -39.88
N ALA A 141 20.00 15.58 -40.14
CA ALA A 141 18.93 16.12 -40.98
C ALA A 141 19.15 15.87 -42.48
N ASP A 142 20.41 15.85 -42.93
CA ASP A 142 20.77 15.83 -44.36
C ASP A 142 21.06 14.42 -44.91
N GLY A 143 20.65 13.35 -44.22
CA GLY A 143 20.91 11.97 -44.66
C GLY A 143 22.39 11.56 -44.66
N LYS A 144 23.25 12.28 -43.96
CA LYS A 144 24.69 11.96 -43.84
C LYS A 144 24.89 10.70 -42.99
N SER A 145 25.87 9.88 -43.38
CA SER A 145 26.28 8.70 -42.63
C SER A 145 27.37 9.06 -41.61
N ILE A 146 27.22 8.61 -40.37
CA ILE A 146 28.19 8.84 -39.29
C ILE A 146 28.79 7.49 -38.91
N ILE A 147 30.12 7.38 -38.96
CA ILE A 147 30.86 6.24 -38.45
C ILE A 147 31.44 6.65 -37.09
N LEU A 148 31.14 5.87 -36.06
CA LEU A 148 31.61 6.09 -34.68
C LEU A 148 32.37 4.85 -34.23
N ASP A 149 33.45 5.07 -33.50
CA ASP A 149 34.24 4.02 -32.84
C ASP A 149 34.42 4.36 -31.36
N ASP A 150 34.49 3.35 -30.50
CA ASP A 150 34.72 3.50 -29.06
C ASP A 150 35.56 2.34 -28.53
N GLU A 151 36.58 2.67 -27.74
CA GLU A 151 37.49 1.68 -27.18
C GLU A 151 36.92 1.11 -25.88
N LYS A 152 36.69 -0.20 -25.84
CA LYS A 152 36.23 -0.88 -24.63
C LYS A 152 37.29 -1.79 -24.04
N TYR A 153 37.69 -1.50 -22.81
CA TYR A 153 38.56 -2.37 -22.03
C TYR A 153 37.82 -3.63 -21.55
N PHE A 154 38.36 -4.80 -21.85
CA PHE A 154 37.91 -6.08 -21.28
C PHE A 154 38.80 -6.44 -20.10
N THR A 155 38.20 -6.57 -18.91
CA THR A 155 38.95 -6.92 -17.70
C THR A 155 38.72 -8.38 -17.33
N LEU A 156 39.77 -9.07 -16.89
CA LEU A 156 39.71 -10.47 -16.44
C LEU A 156 38.98 -10.63 -15.09
N ALA A 157 38.78 -9.54 -14.34
CA ALA A 157 38.16 -9.54 -13.02
C ALA A 157 36.69 -9.08 -13.09
N ASN A 158 35.79 -9.83 -12.45
CA ASN A 158 34.34 -9.61 -12.47
C ASN A 158 33.88 -8.48 -11.50
N SER A 159 34.69 -7.45 -11.29
CA SER A 159 34.42 -6.36 -10.34
C SER A 159 33.23 -5.47 -10.73
N GLU A 160 32.72 -5.59 -11.96
CA GLU A 160 31.52 -4.89 -12.41
C GLU A 160 30.19 -5.51 -11.95
N MET A 161 30.22 -6.62 -11.21
CA MET A 161 29.00 -7.23 -10.68
C MET A 161 28.16 -6.22 -9.89
N LYS A 162 26.92 -6.00 -10.35
CA LYS A 162 26.01 -5.02 -9.75
C LYS A 162 25.76 -5.36 -8.28
N GLY A 163 26.25 -4.52 -7.38
CA GLY A 163 25.86 -4.57 -5.98
C GLY A 163 24.34 -4.37 -5.82
N ASN A 164 23.77 -4.93 -4.74
CA ASN A 164 22.34 -4.85 -4.42
C ASN A 164 21.93 -3.46 -3.88
N TYR A 165 22.31 -2.39 -4.58
CA TYR A 165 21.97 -1.02 -4.23
C TYR A 165 20.56 -0.68 -4.74
N GLY A 166 19.64 -0.45 -3.81
CA GLY A 166 18.27 -0.03 -4.09
C GLY A 166 17.78 1.04 -3.12
N PHE A 167 16.54 1.43 -3.32
CA PHE A 167 15.83 2.47 -2.57
C PHE A 167 14.33 2.18 -2.56
N TYR A 168 13.60 2.80 -1.64
CA TYR A 168 12.14 2.72 -1.58
C TYR A 168 11.53 3.97 -2.21
N THR A 169 10.58 3.79 -3.12
CA THR A 169 9.83 4.92 -3.71
C THR A 169 8.38 4.52 -4.01
N ASN A 170 7.48 5.50 -3.93
CA ASN A 170 6.11 5.42 -4.41
C ASN A 170 5.97 5.96 -5.85
N ASN A 171 6.88 6.83 -6.28
CA ASN A 171 6.91 7.40 -7.64
C ASN A 171 8.31 7.24 -8.27
N LEU A 172 8.40 6.45 -9.33
CA LEU A 172 9.66 6.26 -10.04
C LEU A 172 10.03 7.48 -10.90
N GLU A 173 9.06 8.17 -11.46
CA GLU A 173 9.28 9.30 -12.39
C GLU A 173 9.90 10.48 -11.68
N GLU A 174 9.43 10.80 -10.47
CA GLU A 174 10.00 11.83 -9.60
C GLU A 174 11.50 11.59 -9.31
N CYS A 175 11.91 10.32 -9.28
CA CYS A 175 13.30 9.94 -9.06
C CYS A 175 14.16 9.98 -10.35
N LEU A 176 13.54 10.13 -11.52
CA LEU A 176 14.21 10.14 -12.83
C LEU A 176 14.33 11.56 -13.40
N THR A 177 13.52 12.50 -12.93
CA THR A 177 13.69 13.94 -13.18
C THR A 177 14.93 14.44 -12.45
N ILE A 178 15.98 14.73 -13.22
CA ILE A 178 17.18 15.49 -12.83
C ILE A 178 16.98 16.93 -13.29
#